data_AF-A0A0V0SUE0-F1
#
_entry.id   AF-A0A0V0SUE0-F1
#
_cell.length_a   1.000
_cell.length_b   1.000
_cell.length_c   1.000
_cell.angle_alpha   90.00
_cell.angle_beta   90.00
_cell.angle_gamma   90.00
#
_symmetry.space_group_name_H-M   'P 1'
#
loop_
_entity.id
_entity.type
_entity.pdbx_description
1 polymer ?
#
loop_
_entity_poly.entity_id
_entity_poly.type
_entity_poly.pdbx_seq_one_letter_code
_entity_poly.pdbx_strand_id
1 'polypeptide(L)' 'LSEQVTALKLSNPGNRLLGYKVVSKVENRYVVLPSQSALQPKKDITINIICQPFPFRSESPPVD' A
#
# COMPACT_ATOMS: atom_id res chain seq x y z
N LEU A 1 -13.51 11.66 12.13
CA LEU A 1 -12.32 11.33 11.34
C LEU A 1 -12.74 10.34 10.26
N SER A 2 -12.46 10.61 8.99
CA SER A 2 -12.76 9.69 7.89
C SER A 2 -11.50 8.93 7.49
N GLU A 3 -11.68 7.79 6.84
CA GLU A 3 -10.59 7.09 6.16
C GLU A 3 -9.98 7.98 5.07
N GLN A 4 -8.67 7.80 4.84
CA GLN A 4 -7.95 8.46 3.76
C GLN A 4 -7.41 7.40 2.81
N VAL A 5 -7.53 7.61 1.50
CA VAL A 5 -7.12 6.65 0.49
C VAL A 5 -6.07 7.28 -0.43
N THR A 6 -4.93 6.62 -0.56
CA THR A 6 -3.87 6.99 -1.50
C THR A 6 -3.60 5.83 -2.46
N ALA A 7 -3.30 6.16 -3.72
CA ALA A 7 -2.98 5.18 -4.75
C ALA A 7 -1.45 5.05 -4.94
N LEU A 8 -0.94 3.82 -4.89
CA LEU A 8 0.41 3.45 -5.28
C LEU A 8 0.35 2.74 -6.64
N LYS A 9 1.08 3.25 -7.63
CA LYS A 9 1.21 2.58 -8.93
C LYS A 9 2.48 1.74 -8.97
N LEU A 10 2.33 0.44 -9.20
CA LEU A 10 3.43 -0.50 -9.41
C LEU A 10 3.48 -0.90 -10.89
N SER A 11 4.66 -0.81 -11.48
CA SER A 11 4.90 -1.12 -12.90
C SER A 11 5.90 -2.26 -13.05
N ASN A 12 5.61 -3.21 -13.95
CA ASN A 12 6.55 -4.24 -14.37
C ASN A 12 7.00 -3.96 -15.81
N PRO A 13 8.10 -3.20 -16.01
CA PRO A 13 8.61 -2.93 -17.35
C PRO A 13 9.32 -4.14 -17.99
N GLY A 14 9.56 -5.20 -17.23
CA GLY A 14 10.29 -6.38 -17.68
C GLY A 14 9.50 -7.28 -18.61
N ASN A 15 10.09 -8.45 -18.90
CA ASN A 15 9.53 -9.48 -19.78
C ASN A 15 9.10 -10.75 -19.02
N ARG A 16 9.14 -10.75 -17.69
CA ARG A 16 8.77 -11.90 -16.83
C ARG A 16 7.68 -11.53 -15.85
N LEU A 17 6.90 -12.54 -15.45
CA LEU A 17 5.91 -12.43 -14.38
C LEU A 17 6.62 -12.15 -13.05
N LEU A 18 6.14 -11.17 -12.28
CA LEU A 18 6.64 -10.86 -10.94
C LEU A 18 5.56 -11.11 -9.90
N GLY A 19 5.87 -11.87 -8.85
CA GLY A 19 5.04 -11.89 -7.65
C GLY A 19 5.38 -10.69 -6.75
N TYR A 20 4.37 -10.06 -6.14
CA TYR A 20 4.57 -9.01 -5.15
C TYR A 20 3.73 -9.23 -3.90
N LYS A 21 4.22 -8.69 -2.79
CA LYS A 21 3.51 -8.55 -1.51
C LYS A 21 3.88 -7.20 -0.89
N VAL A 22 2.88 -6.44 -0.46
CA VAL A 22 3.01 -5.16 0.23
C VAL A 22 2.56 -5.35 1.67
N VAL A 23 3.40 -4.93 2.62
CA VAL A 23 3.15 -5.06 4.05
C VAL A 23 3.31 -3.69 4.68
N SER A 24 2.35 -3.32 5.54
CA SER A 24 2.46 -2.12 6.38
C SER A 24 3.19 -2.49 7.68
N LYS A 25 4.11 -1.65 8.13
CA LYS A 25 4.70 -1.78 9.47
C LYS A 25 3.66 -1.61 10.59
N VAL A 26 2.63 -0.81 10.32
CA VAL A 26 1.55 -0.52 11.26
C VAL A 26 0.27 -1.15 10.71
N GLU A 27 0.15 -2.46 10.87
CA GLU A 27 -0.94 -3.28 10.30
C GLU A 27 -2.33 -2.80 10.76
N ASN A 28 -2.44 -2.28 11.98
CA ASN A 28 -3.70 -1.79 12.55
C ASN A 28 -4.12 -0.39 12.06
N ARG A 29 -3.36 0.25 11.16
CA ARG A 29 -3.70 1.59 10.63
C ARG A 29 -3.82 1.65 9.13
N TYR A 30 -3.24 0.69 8.42
CA TYR A 30 -3.21 0.71 6.96
C TYR A 30 -3.72 -0.60 6.39
N VAL A 31 -4.76 -0.50 5.58
CA VAL A 31 -5.26 -1.61 4.76
C VAL A 31 -4.73 -1.43 3.34
N VAL A 32 -4.10 -2.47 2.79
CA VAL A 32 -3.52 -2.44 1.45
C VAL A 32 -4.31 -3.36 0.53
N LEU A 33 -4.82 -2.83 -0.59
CA LEU A 33 -5.67 -3.56 -1.53
C LEU A 33 -5.29 -3.29 -3.00
N PRO A 34 -4.90 -4.32 -3.77
CA PRO A 34 -4.49 -5.65 -3.34
C PRO A 34 -3.16 -5.63 -2.57
N SER A 35 -3.04 -6.41 -1.49
CA SER A 35 -1.79 -6.55 -0.74
C SER A 35 -0.79 -7.50 -1.38
N GLN A 36 -1.24 -8.40 -2.26
CA GLN A 36 -0.38 -9.33 -2.99
C GLN A 36 -1.05 -9.78 -4.29
N SER A 37 -0.25 -9.99 -5.33
CA SER A 37 -0.69 -10.58 -6.59
C SER A 37 0.52 -10.92 -7.47
N ALA A 38 0.26 -11.40 -8.68
CA ALA A 38 1.24 -11.51 -9.75
C ALA A 38 1.04 -10.38 -10.78
N LEU A 39 2.10 -9.64 -11.08
CA LEU A 39 2.13 -8.55 -12.04
C LEU A 39 2.73 -9.00 -13.36
N GLN A 40 1.89 -9.08 -14.38
CA GLN A 40 2.27 -9.49 -15.73
C GLN A 40 3.33 -8.54 -16.34
N PRO A 41 4.18 -9.02 -17.25
CA PRO A 41 5.11 -8.19 -18.01
C PRO A 41 4.40 -7.01 -18.70
N LYS A 42 5.05 -5.85 -18.73
CA LYS A 42 4.57 -4.61 -19.38
C LYS A 42 3.19 -4.15 -18.88
N LYS A 43 2.84 -4.48 -17.64
CA LYS A 43 1.60 -4.05 -16.99
C LYS A 43 1.88 -3.21 -15.77
N ASP A 44 0.88 -2.39 -15.47
CA ASP A 44 0.80 -1.60 -14.26
C ASP A 44 -0.35 -2.12 -13.39
N ILE A 45 -0.24 -1.93 -12.09
CA ILE A 45 -1.32 -2.14 -11.12
C ILE A 45 -1.39 -0.96 -10.17
N THR A 46 -2.61 -0.58 -9.81
CA THR A 46 -2.88 0.39 -8.77
C THR A 46 -3.21 -0.33 -7.49
N ILE A 47 -2.47 -0.03 -6.44
CA ILE A 47 -2.66 -0.53 -5.09
C ILE A 47 -3.21 0.63 -4.26
N ASN A 48 -4.37 0.42 -3.64
CA ASN A 48 -4.96 1.37 -2.72
C ASN A 48 -4.39 1.13 -1.32
N ILE A 49 -3.91 2.21 -0.70
CA ILE A 49 -3.48 2.25 0.69
C ILE A 49 -4.53 3.07 1.43
N ILE A 50 -5.29 2.40 2.31
CA ILE A 50 -6.37 2.99 3.10
C ILE A 50 -5.83 3.21 4.50
N CYS A 51 -5.72 4.48 4.91
CA CYS A 51 -5.39 4.86 6.27
C CYS A 51 -6.68 4.96 7.09
N GLN A 52 -6.79 4.09 8.10
CA GLN A 52 -7.90 4.11 9.03
C GLN A 52 -7.78 5.30 9.99
N PRO A 53 -8.91 5.88 10.44
CA PRO A 53 -8.91 6.92 11.46
C PRO A 53 -8.13 6.53 12.70
N PHE A 54 -7.23 7.42 13.15
CA PHE A 54 -6.57 7.31 14.44
C PHE A 54 -6.42 8.70 15.06
N PRO A 55 -6.30 8.82 16.40
CA PRO A 55 -6.09 10.10 17.05
C PRO A 55 -4.66 10.58 16.79
N PHE A 56 -4.41 11.12 15.60
CA PHE A 56 -3.13 11.71 15.22
C PHE A 56 -2.80 12.85 16.19
N ARG A 57 -1.61 12.79 16.76
CA ARG A 57 -1.02 13.89 17.54
C ARG A 57 0.25 14.27 16.83
N SER A 58 0.40 15.55 16.50
CA SER A 58 1.60 16.07 15.84
C SER A 58 2.89 15.85 16.64
N GLU A 59 2.76 15.68 17.96
CA GLU A 59 3.88 15.47 18.88
C GLU A 59 4.19 13.99 19.17
N SER A 60 3.43 13.07 18.58
CA SER A 60 3.74 11.65 18.71
C SER A 60 5.11 11.36 18.07
N PRO A 61 5.98 10.58 18.73
CA PRO A 61 7.23 10.15 18.12
C PRO A 61 6.94 9.38 16.82
N PRO A 62 7.89 9.37 15.86
CA PRO A 62 7.79 8.52 14.69
C PRO A 62 7.51 7.08 15.15
N VAL A 63 6.46 6.46 14.60
CA VAL A 63 6.20 5.04 14.87
C VAL A 63 7.14 4.25 13.97
N ASP A 64 8.14 3.61 14.56
CA ASP A 64 9.21 2.84 13.90
C ASP A 64 8.71 1.69 13.00
#